data_AF-A0A2W6DZN8-F1
#
_entry.id   AF-A0A2W6DZN8-F1
#
_cell.length_a   1.000
_cell.length_b   1.000
_cell.length_c   1.000
_cell.angle_alpha   90.00
_cell.angle_beta   90.00
_cell.angle_gamma   90.00
#
_symmetry.space_group_name_H-M   'P 1'
#
loop_
_entity.id
_entity.type
_entity.pdbx_description
1 polymer ?
#
loop_
_entity_poly.entity_id
_entity_poly.type
_entity_poly.pdbx_seq_one_letter_code
_entity_poly.pdbx_strand_id
1 'polypeptide(L)' 'MERRVAVRALGAQRVVLPPTAEAEARAVGFRNVLIYEYIDVDDGRVRDNLEHLADFEAFVSQVVVWSAD' A
#
# COMPACT_ATOMS: atom_id res chain seq x y z
N MET A 1 -10.71 2.93 -5.10
CA MET A 1 -10.08 4.17 -5.61
C MET A 1 -9.61 5.09 -4.47
N GLU A 2 -10.48 5.42 -3.50
CA GLU A 2 -10.18 6.36 -2.40
C GLU A 2 -8.92 6.02 -1.58
N ARG A 3 -8.71 4.74 -1.21
CA ARG A 3 -7.56 4.34 -0.38
C ARG A 3 -6.20 4.66 -1.03
N ARG A 4 -6.07 4.53 -2.36
CA ARG A 4 -4.83 4.89 -3.07
C ARG A 4 -4.53 6.39 -2.97
N VAL A 5 -5.57 7.21 -3.08
CA VAL A 5 -5.46 8.67 -2.97
C VAL A 5 -5.07 9.06 -1.55
N ALA A 6 -5.70 8.43 -0.55
CA ALA A 6 -5.35 8.66 0.85
C ALA A 6 -3.88 8.33 1.14
N VAL A 7 -3.39 7.17 0.71
CA VAL A 7 -1.98 6.78 0.92
C VAL A 7 -1.02 7.75 0.22
N ARG A 8 -1.31 8.18 -1.00
CA ARG A 8 -0.50 9.21 -1.69
C ARG A 8 -0.51 10.56 -0.98
N ALA A 9 -1.63 10.94 -0.37
CA ALA A 9 -1.73 12.16 0.41
C ALA A 9 -0.81 12.14 1.65
N LEU A 10 -0.58 10.98 2.26
CA LEU A 10 0.40 10.83 3.36
C LEU A 10 1.81 11.17 2.90
N GLY A 11 2.20 10.78 1.68
CA GLY A 11 3.47 11.17 1.08
C GLY A 11 3.58 12.67 0.82
N ALA A 12 2.50 13.29 0.31
CA ALA A 12 2.44 14.73 0.09
C ALA A 12 2.54 15.54 1.40
N GLN A 13 2.00 15.00 2.50
CA GLN A 13 2.04 15.60 3.83
C GLN A 13 3.31 15.25 4.63
N ARG A 14 4.26 14.51 4.03
CA ARG A 14 5.50 14.05 4.67
C ARG A 14 5.30 13.18 5.92
N VAL A 15 4.13 12.54 6.04
CA VAL A 15 3.88 11.50 7.05
C VAL A 15 4.70 10.25 6.75
N VAL A 16 4.84 9.94 5.46
CA VAL A 16 5.72 8.89 4.93
C VAL A 16 6.51 9.44 3.75
N LEU A 17 7.59 8.76 3.37
CA LEU A 17 8.39 9.09 2.21
C LEU A 17 7.56 8.86 0.92
N PRO A 18 7.69 9.73 -0.10
CA PRO A 18 6.94 9.58 -1.36
C PRO A 18 7.08 8.21 -2.05
N PRO A 19 8.27 7.57 -2.10
CA PRO A 19 8.39 6.21 -2.66
C PRO A 19 7.61 5.17 -1.88
N THR A 20 7.59 5.27 -0.54
CA THR A 20 6.85 4.38 0.35
C THR A 20 5.34 4.56 0.16
N ALA A 21 4.86 5.80 0.05
CA ALA A 21 3.47 6.07 -0.28
C ALA A 21 3.05 5.48 -1.63
N GLU A 22 3.90 5.57 -2.65
CA GLU A 22 3.56 5.03 -3.98
C GLU A 22 3.58 3.50 -3.99
N ALA A 23 4.48 2.87 -3.24
CA ALA A 23 4.50 1.42 -3.06
C ALA A 23 3.23 0.92 -2.36
N GLU A 24 2.88 1.51 -1.22
CA GLU A 24 1.69 1.13 -0.45
C GLU A 24 0.38 1.42 -1.22
N ALA A 25 0.35 2.48 -2.03
CA ALA A 25 -0.80 2.78 -2.89
C ALA A 25 -1.07 1.68 -3.93
N ARG A 26 -0.04 0.97 -4.40
CA ARG A 26 -0.22 -0.20 -5.27
C ARG A 26 -0.85 -1.36 -4.50
N ALA A 27 -0.34 -1.65 -3.30
CA ALA A 27 -0.79 -2.72 -2.42
C ALA A 27 -2.26 -2.54 -1.95
N VAL A 28 -2.64 -1.37 -1.42
CA VAL A 28 -4.05 -1.12 -1.01
C VAL A 28 -5.03 -1.12 -2.19
N GLY A 29 -4.50 -0.93 -3.40
CA GLY A 29 -5.22 -1.11 -4.64
C GLY A 29 -5.58 -2.55 -4.95
N PHE A 30 -4.68 -3.47 -4.61
CA PHE A 30 -4.84 -4.91 -4.84
C PHE A 30 -5.97 -5.51 -4.00
N ARG A 31 -6.23 -4.98 -2.80
CA ARG A 31 -7.42 -5.33 -1.99
C ARG A 31 -8.72 -5.28 -2.79
N ASN A 32 -8.87 -4.33 -3.72
CA ASN A 32 -10.10 -4.24 -4.52
C ASN A 32 -10.23 -5.42 -5.50
N VAL A 33 -9.11 -5.91 -6.04
CA VAL A 33 -9.08 -7.10 -6.91
C VAL A 33 -9.51 -8.33 -6.10
N LEU A 34 -8.92 -8.51 -4.92
CA LEU A 34 -9.26 -9.65 -4.05
C LEU A 34 -10.72 -9.68 -3.58
N ILE A 35 -11.40 -8.54 -3.49
CA ILE A 35 -12.77 -8.45 -2.98
C ILE A 35 -13.82 -8.50 -4.09
N TYR A 36 -13.57 -7.85 -5.22
CA TYR A 36 -14.58 -7.72 -6.29
C TYR A 36 -14.39 -8.71 -7.44
N GLU A 37 -13.17 -9.22 -7.65
CA GLU A 37 -12.83 -10.06 -8.79
C GLU A 37 -12.47 -11.49 -8.34
N TYR A 38 -12.99 -11.96 -7.20
CA TYR A 38 -12.56 -13.22 -6.55
C TYR A 38 -12.66 -14.49 -7.42
N ILE A 39 -13.47 -14.49 -8.49
CA ILE A 39 -13.57 -15.59 -9.47
C ILE A 39 -12.42 -15.57 -10.48
N ASP A 40 -11.88 -14.39 -10.77
CA ASP A 40 -10.85 -14.14 -11.80
C ASP A 40 -9.54 -13.61 -11.19
N VAL A 41 -9.29 -13.91 -9.90
CA VAL A 41 -8.03 -13.51 -9.26
C VAL A 41 -6.86 -14.21 -9.95
N ASP A 42 -5.97 -13.41 -10.50
CA ASP A 42 -4.70 -13.85 -11.04
C ASP A 42 -3.74 -14.22 -9.90
N ASP A 43 -3.52 -15.52 -9.70
CA ASP A 43 -2.59 -16.08 -8.71
C ASP A 43 -1.15 -15.59 -8.87
N GLY A 44 -0.72 -15.30 -10.10
CA GLY A 44 0.60 -14.72 -10.38
C GLY A 44 0.69 -13.33 -9.78
N ARG A 45 -0.33 -12.51 -10.03
CA ARG A 45 -0.43 -11.16 -9.45
C ARG A 45 -0.55 -11.17 -7.92
N VAL A 46 -1.17 -12.20 -7.32
CA VAL A 46 -1.16 -12.40 -5.86
C VAL A 46 0.27 -12.65 -5.39
N ARG A 47 0.97 -13.60 -6.01
CA ARG A 47 2.34 -13.98 -5.64
C ARG A 47 3.30 -12.81 -5.74
N ASP A 48 3.25 -12.05 -6.84
CA ASP A 48 4.11 -10.88 -7.06
C ASP A 48 3.89 -9.83 -5.96
N ASN A 49 2.65 -9.61 -5.51
CA ASN A 49 2.38 -8.68 -4.40
C ASN A 49 2.93 -9.18 -3.05
N LEU A 50 3.02 -10.50 -2.84
CA LEU A 50 3.59 -11.06 -1.61
C LEU A 50 5.12 -10.87 -1.53
N GLU A 51 5.80 -10.66 -2.66
CA GLU A 51 7.24 -10.33 -2.67
C GLU A 51 7.53 -8.91 -2.17
N HIS A 52 6.50 -8.06 -2.05
CA HIS A 52 6.61 -6.66 -1.65
C HIS A 52 6.17 -6.38 -0.20
N LEU A 53 6.08 -7.41 0.66
CA LEU A 53 5.68 -7.22 2.07
C LEU A 53 6.58 -6.25 2.85
N ALA A 54 7.86 -6.15 2.48
CA ALA A 54 8.79 -5.20 3.09
C ALA A 54 8.38 -3.73 2.87
N ASP A 55 7.68 -3.41 1.78
CA ASP A 55 7.17 -2.05 1.53
C ASP A 55 6.09 -1.67 2.56
N PHE A 56 5.25 -2.63 2.94
CA PHE A 56 4.24 -2.45 3.99
C PHE A 56 4.89 -2.25 5.36
N GLU A 57 5.93 -3.02 5.69
CA GLU A 57 6.70 -2.83 6.93
C GLU A 57 7.34 -1.44 7.01
N ALA A 58 7.92 -0.97 5.89
CA ALA A 58 8.48 0.37 5.80
C ALA A 58 7.41 1.47 5.98
N PHE A 59 6.23 1.28 5.40
CA PHE A 59 5.09 2.17 5.59
C PHE A 59 4.67 2.24 7.07
N VAL A 60 4.45 1.09 7.72
CA VAL A 60 4.07 1.00 9.13
C VAL A 60 5.11 1.66 10.02
N SER A 61 6.40 1.38 9.79
CA SER A 61 7.49 1.98 10.57
C SER A 61 7.48 3.51 10.50
N GLN A 62 7.24 4.09 9.33
CA GLN A 62 7.22 5.55 9.17
C GLN A 62 5.99 6.19 9.82
N VAL A 63 4.82 5.56 9.71
CA VAL A 63 3.60 6.02 10.40
C VAL A 63 3.77 5.97 11.92
N VAL A 64 4.36 4.90 12.45
CA VAL A 64 4.62 4.76 13.90
C VAL A 64 5.53 5.87 14.38
N VAL A 65 6.63 6.14 13.67
CA VAL A 65 7.54 7.25 14.00
C VAL A 65 6.80 8.58 13.99
N TRP A 66 6.04 8.88 12.93
CA TRP A 66 5.26 10.12 12.83
C TRP A 66 4.23 10.27 13.96
N SER A 67 3.58 9.17 14.37
CA SER A 67 2.54 9.21 15.42
C SER A 67 3.07 9.38 16.85
N ALA A 68 4.39 9.22 17.03
CA ALA A 68 5.05 9.37 18.32
C ALA A 68 5.60 10.79 18.56
N ASP A 69 5.58 11.65 17.52
CA ASP A 69 5.88 13.08 17.58
C ASP A 69 4.62 13.92 17.91
#